data_AF-A0A913X2D4-F1
#
_entry.id   AF-A0A913X2D4-F1
#
_cell.length_a   1.000
_cell.length_b   1.000
_cell.length_c   1.000
_cell.angle_alpha   90.00
_cell.angle_beta   90.00
_cell.angle_gamma   90.00
#
_symmetry.space_group_name_H-M   'P 1'
#
loop_
_entity.id
_entity.type
_entity.pdbx_description
1 polymer ?
#
loop_
_entity_poly.entity_id
_entity_poly.type
_entity_poly.pdbx_seq_one_letter_code
_entity_poly.pdbx_strand_id
1 'polypeptide(L)'
;MDDYGAENGWEEAAPLSPTDDRRDHDTSLQDFQQIFATKDFVMEPDVFSHIRRYLLNAGSHEELIRLLSENYRGIAQSANLLANWLILTGADVHEVEQMVEDHLKMLIIKHFDPKRADSIFTEAGETPPWLESMITHPTWRSMFYKLAEQYPDCLMLNFTIKLISDAGYQGEITSVSTACHQIEVFSRVLKTSVTGFLEEGEVMMDTNLPEFAKMVNHGQHTYLYAQCLLASICQDSLRGVQLKRIGQEVQKKAVER
;
A
#
# COMPACT_ATOMS: atom_id res chain seq x y z
N MET A 1 19.52 -37.58 -20.04
CA MET A 1 18.46 -37.47 -21.07
C MET A 1 17.45 -36.62 -20.37
N ASP A 2 17.67 -35.31 -20.48
CA ASP A 2 17.14 -34.36 -19.52
C ASP A 2 16.11 -33.54 -20.26
N ASP A 3 14.87 -33.83 -19.89
CA ASP A 3 13.61 -33.28 -20.34
C ASP A 3 13.54 -31.80 -19.95
N TYR A 4 14.06 -30.93 -20.82
CA TYR A 4 13.73 -29.51 -20.78
C TYR A 4 12.32 -29.36 -21.33
N GLY A 5 11.34 -29.40 -20.42
CA GLY A 5 9.97 -29.00 -20.69
C GLY A 5 9.97 -27.63 -21.39
N ALA A 6 9.54 -27.63 -22.64
CA ALA A 6 9.29 -26.43 -23.42
C ALA A 6 8.03 -25.76 -22.90
N GLU A 7 8.11 -25.10 -21.74
CA GLU A 7 7.14 -24.08 -21.39
C GLU A 7 7.47 -22.82 -22.19
N ASN A 8 6.75 -22.64 -23.28
CA ASN A 8 6.79 -21.43 -24.07
C ASN A 8 6.30 -20.26 -23.20
N GLY A 9 7.23 -19.51 -22.58
CA GLY A 9 6.95 -18.28 -21.85
C GLY A 9 6.29 -17.15 -22.67
N TRP A 10 5.88 -17.44 -23.90
CA TRP A 10 5.08 -16.59 -24.78
C TRP A 10 3.57 -16.76 -24.58
N GLU A 11 3.12 -17.91 -24.03
CA GLU A 11 1.69 -18.22 -23.84
C GLU A 11 1.14 -17.75 -22.48
N GLU A 12 2.02 -17.50 -21.50
CA GLU A 12 1.62 -17.07 -20.14
C GLU A 12 1.74 -15.55 -19.92
N ALA A 13 2.05 -14.78 -20.97
CA ALA A 13 1.86 -13.34 -20.89
C ALA A 13 0.36 -13.06 -20.76
N ALA A 14 -0.05 -12.46 -19.63
CA ALA A 14 -1.44 -12.14 -19.32
C ALA A 14 -2.17 -11.62 -20.57
N PRO A 15 -3.38 -12.15 -20.88
CA PRO A 15 -4.14 -11.68 -22.03
C PRO A 15 -4.29 -10.17 -21.94
N LEU A 16 -4.00 -9.48 -23.05
CA LEU A 16 -4.11 -8.03 -23.18
C LEU A 16 -5.44 -7.60 -22.56
N SER A 17 -5.37 -6.76 -21.51
CA SER A 17 -6.57 -6.17 -20.95
C SER A 17 -7.32 -5.45 -22.08
N PRO A 18 -8.67 -5.51 -22.16
CA PRO A 18 -9.46 -4.88 -23.23
C PRO A 18 -9.24 -3.35 -23.39
N THR A 19 -8.50 -2.74 -22.45
CA THR A 19 -8.06 -1.35 -22.43
C THR A 19 -6.87 -1.07 -23.33
N ASP A 20 -6.10 -2.08 -23.75
CA ASP A 20 -4.92 -1.90 -24.60
C ASP A 20 -5.28 -1.65 -26.07
N ASP A 21 -6.48 -2.04 -26.51
CA ASP A 21 -6.97 -1.75 -27.86
C ASP A 21 -7.55 -0.33 -28.01
N ARG A 22 -7.84 0.38 -26.90
CA ARG A 22 -8.62 1.62 -26.95
C ARG A 22 -7.83 2.91 -26.76
N ARG A 23 -6.57 2.85 -26.33
CA ARG A 23 -5.83 4.08 -25.96
C ARG A 23 -5.05 4.76 -27.07
N ASP A 24 -4.43 4.06 -28.01
CA ASP A 24 -3.57 4.74 -28.98
C ASP A 24 -3.59 4.09 -30.37
N HIS A 25 -4.46 4.59 -31.24
CA HIS A 25 -4.41 4.25 -32.67
C HIS A 25 -3.28 4.98 -33.43
N ASP A 26 -2.40 5.73 -32.71
CA ASP A 26 -1.43 6.66 -33.32
C ASP A 26 -0.11 6.82 -32.52
N THR A 27 0.31 5.85 -31.70
CA THR A 27 1.67 5.92 -31.11
C THR A 27 2.70 5.82 -32.24
N SER A 28 3.47 6.88 -32.46
CA SER A 28 4.41 6.92 -33.58
C SER A 28 5.55 5.93 -33.36
N LEU A 29 6.10 5.36 -34.44
CA LEU A 29 7.30 4.50 -34.37
C LEU A 29 8.47 5.18 -33.63
N GLN A 30 8.55 6.50 -33.73
CA GLN A 30 9.55 7.31 -33.01
C GLN A 30 9.35 7.28 -31.49
N ASP A 31 8.11 7.24 -31.00
CA ASP A 31 7.82 7.20 -29.57
C ASP A 31 8.24 5.87 -28.98
N PHE A 32 7.96 4.76 -29.67
CA PHE A 32 8.46 3.44 -29.27
C PHE A 32 9.99 3.40 -29.25
N GLN A 33 10.66 3.99 -30.25
CA GLN A 33 12.12 4.06 -30.27
C GLN A 33 12.68 4.86 -29.09
N GLN A 34 12.03 5.97 -28.71
CA GLN A 34 12.43 6.74 -27.53
C GLN A 34 12.25 5.91 -26.25
N ILE A 35 11.14 5.18 -26.14
CA ILE A 35 10.86 4.31 -24.98
C ILE A 35 11.90 3.19 -24.88
N PHE A 36 12.20 2.47 -25.97
CA PHE A 36 13.21 1.42 -25.98
C PHE A 36 14.63 1.94 -25.73
N ALA A 37 14.89 3.21 -26.03
CA ALA A 37 16.15 3.87 -25.73
C ALA A 37 16.30 4.27 -24.25
N THR A 38 15.24 4.17 -23.45
CA THR A 38 15.34 4.44 -22.01
C THR A 38 16.15 3.34 -21.32
N LYS A 39 16.87 3.74 -20.25
CA LYS A 39 17.80 2.85 -19.56
C LYS A 39 17.04 1.70 -18.90
N ASP A 40 17.54 0.49 -19.08
CA ASP A 40 16.98 -0.73 -18.51
C ASP A 40 15.50 -0.99 -18.86
N PHE A 41 14.96 -0.39 -19.94
CA PHE A 41 13.57 -0.62 -20.37
C PHE A 41 13.25 -2.10 -20.61
N VAL A 42 14.25 -2.90 -20.98
CA VAL A 42 14.11 -4.35 -21.13
C VAL A 42 13.63 -5.06 -19.85
N MET A 43 13.77 -4.42 -18.69
CA MET A 43 13.36 -4.93 -17.38
C MET A 43 11.97 -4.45 -16.95
N GLU A 44 11.32 -3.56 -17.71
CA GLU A 44 9.99 -3.06 -17.39
C GLU A 44 8.92 -4.15 -17.64
N PRO A 45 7.87 -4.24 -16.80
CA PRO A 45 6.87 -5.30 -16.89
C PRO A 45 6.11 -5.30 -18.23
N ASP A 46 5.94 -4.12 -18.82
CA ASP A 46 5.20 -3.94 -20.08
C ASP A 46 6.09 -4.05 -21.33
N VAL A 47 7.35 -4.48 -21.22
CA VAL A 47 8.27 -4.55 -22.37
C VAL A 47 7.69 -5.37 -23.53
N PHE A 48 7.03 -6.49 -23.23
CA PHE A 48 6.47 -7.38 -24.25
C PHE A 48 5.24 -6.81 -24.96
N SER A 49 4.41 -6.02 -24.29
CA SER A 49 3.27 -5.34 -24.95
C SER A 49 3.79 -4.27 -25.92
N HIS A 50 4.81 -3.51 -25.51
CA HIS A 50 5.44 -2.50 -26.35
C HIS A 50 6.17 -3.10 -27.56
N ILE A 51 6.90 -4.21 -27.36
CA ILE A 51 7.54 -4.94 -28.46
C ILE A 51 6.50 -5.41 -29.48
N ARG A 52 5.42 -6.06 -29.01
CA ARG A 52 4.36 -6.56 -29.90
C ARG A 52 3.75 -5.44 -30.73
N ARG A 53 3.43 -4.31 -30.10
CA ARG A 53 2.89 -3.11 -30.79
C ARG A 53 3.87 -2.52 -31.82
N TYR A 54 5.14 -2.40 -31.46
CA TYR A 54 6.17 -1.89 -32.37
C TYR A 54 6.32 -2.74 -33.62
N LEU A 55 6.31 -4.07 -33.46
CA LEU A 55 6.42 -5.01 -34.58
C LEU A 55 5.15 -5.02 -35.46
N LEU A 56 3.97 -4.86 -34.88
CA LEU A 56 2.71 -4.72 -35.61
C LEU A 56 2.68 -3.45 -36.48
N ASN A 57 3.33 -2.37 -36.03
CA ASN A 57 3.46 -1.10 -36.76
C ASN A 57 4.64 -1.08 -37.76
N ALA A 58 5.12 -2.24 -38.20
CA ALA A 58 6.25 -2.40 -39.14
C ALA A 58 7.59 -1.84 -38.64
N GLY A 59 7.83 -1.85 -37.33
CA GLY A 59 9.11 -1.51 -36.72
C GLY A 59 10.25 -2.47 -37.10
N SER A 60 11.48 -1.95 -37.13
CA SER A 60 12.67 -2.76 -37.47
C SER A 60 13.12 -3.60 -36.28
N HIS A 61 13.22 -4.92 -36.48
CA HIS A 61 13.68 -5.85 -35.44
C HIS A 61 15.14 -5.60 -35.04
N GLU A 62 16.00 -5.29 -36.02
CA GLU A 62 17.42 -4.99 -35.74
C GLU A 62 17.57 -3.75 -34.86
N GLU A 63 16.79 -2.72 -35.15
CA GLU A 63 16.82 -1.47 -34.38
C GLU A 63 16.26 -1.68 -32.97
N LEU A 64 15.20 -2.47 -32.82
CA LEU A 64 14.67 -2.85 -31.51
C LEU A 64 15.73 -3.56 -30.65
N ILE A 65 16.38 -4.59 -31.20
CA ILE A 65 17.42 -5.36 -30.49
C ILE A 65 18.58 -4.43 -30.13
N ARG A 66 19.00 -3.57 -31.06
CA ARG A 66 20.07 -2.60 -30.84
C ARG A 66 19.74 -1.65 -29.70
N LEU A 67 18.56 -1.02 -29.72
CA LEU A 67 18.12 -0.07 -28.70
C LEU A 67 18.02 -0.71 -27.31
N LEU A 68 17.40 -1.90 -27.20
CA LEU A 68 17.28 -2.60 -25.92
C LEU A 68 18.64 -3.06 -25.37
N SER A 69 19.52 -3.57 -26.25
CA SER A 69 20.83 -4.10 -25.84
C SER A 69 21.80 -2.98 -25.46
N GLU A 70 21.85 -1.88 -26.21
CA GLU A 70 22.73 -0.74 -25.94
C GLU A 70 22.37 0.00 -24.64
N ASN A 71 21.08 0.02 -24.29
CA ASN A 71 20.58 0.75 -23.13
C ASN A 71 20.38 -0.13 -21.88
N TYR A 72 20.66 -1.42 -21.98
CA TYR A 72 20.71 -2.31 -20.81
C TYR A 72 21.99 -2.05 -19.98
N ARG A 73 21.80 -1.66 -18.74
CA ARG A 73 22.83 -1.43 -17.72
C ARG A 73 22.76 -2.45 -16.58
N GLY A 74 21.62 -3.10 -16.38
CA GLY A 74 21.43 -4.13 -15.37
C GLY A 74 21.53 -3.59 -13.94
N ILE A 75 20.97 -2.40 -13.68
CA ILE A 75 21.09 -1.74 -12.38
C ILE A 75 20.46 -2.59 -11.27
N ALA A 76 19.27 -3.16 -11.52
CA ALA A 76 18.59 -4.03 -10.56
C ALA A 76 19.40 -5.28 -10.22
N GLN A 77 19.98 -5.94 -11.23
CA GLN A 77 20.85 -7.10 -11.05
C GLN A 77 22.12 -6.74 -10.30
N SER A 78 22.70 -5.57 -10.59
CA SER A 78 23.89 -5.06 -9.90
C SER A 78 23.60 -4.79 -8.43
N ALA A 79 22.43 -4.24 -8.10
CA ALA A 79 22.00 -4.05 -6.72
C ALA A 79 21.86 -5.38 -5.98
N ASN A 80 21.24 -6.40 -6.59
CA ASN A 80 21.14 -7.74 -6.01
C ASN A 80 22.52 -8.39 -5.82
N LEU A 81 23.44 -8.20 -6.75
CA LEU A 81 24.81 -8.71 -6.62
C LEU A 81 25.54 -8.05 -5.45
N LEU A 82 25.40 -6.73 -5.29
CA LEU A 82 25.96 -5.99 -4.15
C LEU A 82 25.36 -6.46 -2.82
N ALA A 83 24.04 -6.67 -2.76
CA ALA A 83 23.38 -7.22 -1.58
C ALA A 83 23.97 -8.60 -1.20
N ASN A 84 24.13 -9.49 -2.18
CA ASN A 84 24.75 -10.80 -1.97
C ASN A 84 26.21 -10.69 -1.50
N TRP A 85 26.98 -9.74 -2.04
CA TRP A 85 28.36 -9.51 -1.58
C TRP A 85 28.42 -9.03 -0.14
N LEU A 86 27.51 -8.13 0.27
CA LEU A 86 27.41 -7.69 1.66
C LEU A 86 27.19 -8.88 2.60
N ILE A 87 26.26 -9.77 2.25
CA ILE A 87 25.97 -11.00 2.99
C ILE A 87 27.24 -11.88 3.06
N LEU A 88 27.93 -12.10 1.93
CA LEU A 88 29.16 -12.90 1.88
C LEU A 88 30.29 -12.31 2.73
N THR A 89 30.37 -10.98 2.85
CA THR A 89 31.37 -10.31 3.69
C THR A 89 31.04 -10.35 5.19
N GLY A 90 29.92 -10.97 5.57
CA GLY A 90 29.52 -11.18 6.96
C GLY A 90 28.46 -10.22 7.48
N ALA A 91 27.81 -9.43 6.61
CA ALA A 91 26.62 -8.69 6.99
C ALA A 91 25.45 -9.64 7.25
N ASP A 92 24.60 -9.31 8.21
CA ASP A 92 23.41 -10.10 8.49
C ASP A 92 22.41 -10.01 7.33
N VAL A 93 21.81 -11.16 6.97
CA VAL A 93 20.88 -11.24 5.82
C VAL A 93 19.67 -10.34 6.04
N HIS A 94 19.12 -10.32 7.25
CA HIS A 94 17.94 -9.52 7.57
C HIS A 94 18.27 -8.02 7.57
N GLU A 95 19.48 -7.62 7.97
CA GLU A 95 19.91 -6.23 7.88
C GLU A 95 20.01 -5.74 6.42
N VAL A 96 20.53 -6.58 5.52
CA VAL A 96 20.63 -6.26 4.10
C VAL A 96 19.25 -6.20 3.44
N GLU A 97 18.38 -7.17 3.74
CA GLU A 97 16.98 -7.17 3.26
C GLU A 97 16.24 -5.91 3.73
N GLN A 98 16.33 -5.59 5.03
CA GLN A 98 15.70 -4.40 5.60
C GLN A 98 16.23 -3.11 4.94
N MET A 99 17.53 -3.04 4.65
CA MET A 99 18.12 -1.88 3.96
C MET A 99 17.51 -1.66 2.58
N VAL A 100 17.29 -2.74 1.82
CA VAL A 100 16.65 -2.67 0.50
C VAL A 100 15.17 -2.28 0.63
N GLU A 101 14.44 -2.92 1.54
CA GLU A 101 13.03 -2.60 1.80
C GLU A 101 12.83 -1.14 2.23
N ASP A 102 13.67 -0.63 3.14
CA ASP A 102 13.60 0.75 3.61
C ASP A 102 13.87 1.75 2.50
N HIS A 103 14.82 1.44 1.61
CA HIS A 103 15.11 2.28 0.46
C HIS A 103 13.95 2.29 -0.54
N LEU A 104 13.39 1.12 -0.87
CA LEU A 104 12.21 1.01 -1.72
C LEU A 104 11.01 1.76 -1.13
N LYS A 105 10.76 1.59 0.17
CA LYS A 105 9.73 2.32 0.91
C LYS A 105 9.92 3.84 0.79
N MET A 106 11.14 4.33 0.93
CA MET A 106 11.46 5.75 0.77
C MET A 106 11.16 6.24 -0.65
N LEU A 107 11.55 5.48 -1.66
CA LEU A 107 11.31 5.82 -3.06
C LEU A 107 9.81 5.89 -3.38
N ILE A 108 9.04 4.92 -2.90
CA ILE A 108 7.58 4.91 -3.07
C ILE A 108 6.98 6.16 -2.42
N ILE A 109 7.30 6.44 -1.15
CA ILE A 109 6.76 7.62 -0.45
C ILE A 109 7.11 8.92 -1.19
N LYS A 110 8.32 9.03 -1.73
CA LYS A 110 8.80 10.25 -2.40
C LYS A 110 8.16 10.48 -3.77
N HIS A 111 7.87 9.41 -4.51
CA HIS A 111 7.43 9.48 -5.90
C HIS A 111 5.98 9.06 -6.12
N PHE A 112 5.24 8.78 -5.04
CA PHE A 112 3.84 8.41 -5.12
C PHE A 112 3.00 9.55 -5.72
N ASP A 113 2.18 9.22 -6.72
CA ASP A 113 1.21 10.12 -7.33
C ASP A 113 -0.20 9.56 -7.07
N PRO A 114 -1.01 10.20 -6.19
CA PRO A 114 -2.32 9.69 -5.83
C PRO A 114 -3.29 9.65 -7.03
N LYS A 115 -3.17 10.58 -7.98
CA LYS A 115 -4.07 10.65 -9.13
C LYS A 115 -3.81 9.50 -10.10
N ARG A 116 -2.53 9.18 -10.34
CA ARG A 116 -2.16 8.04 -11.18
C ARG A 116 -2.56 6.72 -10.52
N ALA A 117 -2.32 6.58 -9.22
CA ALA A 117 -2.72 5.41 -8.46
C ALA A 117 -4.24 5.17 -8.55
N ASP A 118 -5.05 6.23 -8.37
CA ASP A 118 -6.51 6.13 -8.47
C ASP A 118 -7.00 5.81 -9.89
N SER A 119 -6.34 6.37 -10.92
CA SER A 119 -6.66 6.03 -12.33
C SER A 119 -6.44 4.55 -12.60
N ILE A 120 -5.26 4.03 -12.23
CA ILE A 120 -4.90 2.62 -12.42
C ILE A 120 -5.85 1.72 -11.62
N PHE A 121 -6.14 2.08 -10.37
CA PHE A 121 -7.04 1.31 -9.50
C PHE A 121 -8.48 1.26 -10.03
N THR A 122 -8.98 2.38 -10.54
CA THR A 122 -10.34 2.45 -11.12
C THR A 122 -10.43 1.72 -12.45
N GLU A 123 -9.38 1.78 -13.27
CA GLU A 123 -9.31 1.08 -14.57
C GLU A 123 -9.21 -0.43 -14.43
N ALA A 124 -8.47 -0.92 -13.43
CA ALA A 124 -8.34 -2.36 -13.17
C ALA A 124 -9.68 -3.01 -12.77
N GLY A 125 -10.55 -2.27 -12.07
CA GLY A 125 -11.88 -2.72 -11.67
C GLY A 125 -11.91 -3.82 -10.60
N GLU A 126 -10.77 -4.44 -10.30
CA GLU A 126 -10.59 -5.49 -9.30
C GLU A 126 -9.43 -5.16 -8.35
N THR A 127 -9.42 -5.80 -7.17
CA THR A 127 -8.33 -5.66 -6.21
C THR A 127 -7.04 -6.24 -6.80
N PRO A 128 -5.94 -5.47 -6.88
CA PRO A 128 -4.69 -6.00 -7.40
C PRO A 128 -4.13 -7.11 -6.49
N PRO A 129 -3.74 -8.29 -7.02
CA PRO A 129 -3.29 -9.42 -6.19
C PRO A 129 -1.99 -9.15 -5.43
N TRP A 130 -1.14 -8.26 -5.94
CA TRP A 130 0.06 -7.82 -5.24
C TRP A 130 -0.27 -7.05 -3.95
N LEU A 131 -1.45 -6.40 -3.87
CA LEU A 131 -1.82 -5.58 -2.72
C LEU A 131 -2.05 -6.44 -1.48
N GLU A 132 -2.75 -7.56 -1.62
CA GLU A 132 -2.96 -8.51 -0.53
C GLU A 132 -1.64 -9.07 -0.01
N SER A 133 -0.72 -9.40 -0.93
CA SER A 133 0.63 -9.87 -0.58
C SER A 133 1.40 -8.80 0.20
N MET A 134 1.33 -7.53 -0.22
CA MET A 134 2.01 -6.43 0.48
C MET A 134 1.46 -6.20 1.89
N ILE A 135 0.13 -6.31 2.08
CA ILE A 135 -0.52 -6.10 3.39
C ILE A 135 -0.04 -7.11 4.44
N THR A 136 0.44 -8.29 4.05
CA THR A 136 0.95 -9.28 5.01
C THR A 136 2.20 -8.79 5.76
N HIS A 137 2.98 -7.88 5.17
CA HIS A 137 4.23 -7.38 5.75
C HIS A 137 4.06 -6.04 6.49
N PRO A 138 4.55 -5.92 7.74
CA PRO A 138 4.42 -4.70 8.56
C PRO A 138 5.12 -3.47 7.94
N THR A 139 6.26 -3.67 7.25
CA THR A 139 7.01 -2.59 6.58
C THR A 139 6.14 -1.81 5.60
N TRP A 140 5.36 -2.54 4.79
CA TRP A 140 4.46 -2.01 3.77
C TRP A 140 3.17 -1.45 4.35
N ARG A 141 2.57 -2.09 5.37
CA ARG A 141 1.43 -1.49 6.11
C ARG A 141 1.79 -0.10 6.64
N SER A 142 2.96 0.03 7.27
CA SER A 142 3.47 1.32 7.74
C SER A 142 3.66 2.34 6.61
N MET A 143 4.03 1.91 5.41
CA MET A 143 4.12 2.79 4.24
C MET A 143 2.73 3.29 3.81
N PHE A 144 1.73 2.40 3.73
CA PHE A 144 0.36 2.78 3.39
C PHE A 144 -0.24 3.75 4.40
N TYR A 145 0.01 3.57 5.70
CA TYR A 145 -0.43 4.52 6.72
C TYR A 145 0.15 5.92 6.48
N LYS A 146 1.47 6.03 6.23
CA LYS A 146 2.13 7.31 5.94
C LYS A 146 1.59 7.97 4.67
N LEU A 147 1.33 7.19 3.63
CA LEU A 147 0.76 7.71 2.38
C LEU A 147 -0.68 8.18 2.57
N ALA A 148 -1.50 7.43 3.30
CA ALA A 148 -2.89 7.79 3.58
C ALA A 148 -3.01 9.06 4.44
N GLU A 149 -2.06 9.32 5.34
CA GLU A 149 -1.97 10.59 6.07
C GLU A 149 -1.67 11.77 5.13
N GLN A 150 -0.78 11.57 4.16
CA GLN A 150 -0.39 12.63 3.21
C GLN A 150 -1.46 12.88 2.14
N TYR A 151 -2.19 11.84 1.75
CA TYR A 151 -3.17 11.87 0.66
C TYR A 151 -4.51 11.27 1.10
N PRO A 152 -5.27 11.95 1.99
CA PRO A 152 -6.51 11.41 2.56
C PRO A 152 -7.63 11.21 1.52
N ASP A 153 -7.57 11.92 0.40
CA ASP A 153 -8.59 11.84 -0.67
C ASP A 153 -8.31 10.73 -1.69
N CYS A 154 -7.18 10.02 -1.59
CA CYS A 154 -6.81 8.97 -2.54
C CYS A 154 -7.68 7.72 -2.34
N LEU A 155 -8.41 7.33 -3.39
CA LEU A 155 -9.34 6.20 -3.35
C LEU A 155 -8.61 4.88 -3.09
N MET A 156 -7.49 4.64 -3.78
CA MET A 156 -6.71 3.41 -3.67
C MET A 156 -6.14 3.23 -2.25
N LEU A 157 -5.60 4.31 -1.67
CA LEU A 157 -5.09 4.27 -0.30
C LEU A 157 -6.24 4.03 0.68
N ASN A 158 -7.37 4.70 0.48
CA ASN A 158 -8.52 4.51 1.35
C ASN A 158 -9.03 3.06 1.33
N PHE A 159 -9.13 2.47 0.15
CA PHE A 159 -9.46 1.05 -0.02
C PHE A 159 -8.41 0.14 0.64
N THR A 160 -7.13 0.45 0.50
CA THR A 160 -6.04 -0.32 1.12
C THR A 160 -6.13 -0.29 2.64
N ILE A 161 -6.41 0.85 3.26
CA ILE A 161 -6.62 0.94 4.72
C ILE A 161 -7.79 0.07 5.17
N LYS A 162 -8.87 0.02 4.38
CA LYS A 162 -9.99 -0.88 4.64
C LYS A 162 -9.58 -2.35 4.57
N LEU A 163 -8.83 -2.78 3.55
CA LEU A 163 -8.30 -4.15 3.45
C LEU A 163 -7.40 -4.50 4.63
N ILE A 164 -6.51 -3.59 5.04
CA ILE A 164 -5.64 -3.79 6.22
C ILE A 164 -6.49 -3.99 7.49
N SER A 165 -7.59 -3.23 7.62
CA SER A 165 -8.54 -3.39 8.71
C SER A 165 -9.33 -4.71 8.63
N ASP A 166 -9.74 -5.13 7.43
CA ASP A 166 -10.43 -6.42 7.21
C ASP A 166 -9.52 -7.61 7.54
N ALA A 167 -8.21 -7.48 7.27
CA ALA A 167 -7.21 -8.49 7.57
C ALA A 167 -6.85 -8.60 9.07
N GLY A 168 -7.39 -7.74 9.94
CA GLY A 168 -7.18 -7.81 11.38
C GLY A 168 -6.05 -6.94 11.92
N TYR A 169 -5.37 -6.15 11.08
CA TYR A 169 -4.24 -5.29 11.48
C TYR A 169 -4.68 -3.88 11.92
N GLN A 170 -5.96 -3.66 12.25
CA GLN A 170 -6.47 -2.35 12.67
C GLN A 170 -5.82 -1.80 13.94
N GLY A 171 -5.22 -2.65 14.78
CA GLY A 171 -4.50 -2.24 15.98
C GLY A 171 -3.17 -1.52 15.69
N GLU A 172 -2.60 -1.70 14.49
CA GLU A 172 -1.38 -1.02 14.05
C GLU A 172 -1.65 0.38 13.50
N ILE A 173 -2.93 0.74 13.29
CA ILE A 173 -3.35 2.08 12.87
C ILE A 173 -3.24 3.02 14.08
N THR A 174 -2.01 3.34 14.46
CA THR A 174 -1.74 4.31 15.54
C THR A 174 -1.89 5.75 15.06
N SER A 175 -1.96 5.97 13.74
CA SER A 175 -2.11 7.31 13.22
C SER A 175 -3.56 7.78 13.24
N VAL A 176 -3.75 8.72 14.14
CA VAL A 176 -4.98 9.42 14.43
C VAL A 176 -5.63 10.00 13.16
N SER A 177 -4.86 10.58 12.24
CA SER A 177 -5.41 11.21 11.03
C SER A 177 -6.04 10.18 10.09
N THR A 178 -5.34 9.07 9.81
CA THR A 178 -5.79 8.04 8.86
C THR A 178 -7.05 7.32 9.32
N ALA A 179 -7.13 6.98 10.61
CA ALA A 179 -8.32 6.32 11.16
C ALA A 179 -9.56 7.23 11.13
N CYS A 180 -9.39 8.54 11.31
CA CYS A 180 -10.50 9.49 11.40
C CYS A 180 -11.12 9.87 10.06
N HIS A 181 -10.43 9.71 8.93
CA HIS A 181 -10.96 10.03 7.61
C HIS A 181 -12.00 9.02 7.10
N GLN A 182 -12.02 7.80 7.64
CA GLN A 182 -12.97 6.76 7.26
C GLN A 182 -13.77 6.25 8.46
N ILE A 183 -15.08 6.48 8.45
CA ILE A 183 -15.95 6.11 9.57
C ILE A 183 -15.95 4.60 9.86
N GLU A 184 -15.86 3.74 8.83
CA GLU A 184 -15.82 2.28 9.01
C GLU A 184 -14.56 1.85 9.76
N VAL A 185 -13.40 2.38 9.36
CA VAL A 185 -12.10 2.12 10.00
C VAL A 185 -12.11 2.69 11.41
N PHE A 186 -12.54 3.93 11.59
CA PHE A 186 -12.69 4.57 12.90
C PHE A 186 -13.54 3.72 13.85
N SER A 187 -14.69 3.23 13.38
CA SER A 187 -15.62 2.45 14.19
C SER A 187 -15.01 1.12 14.65
N ARG A 188 -14.20 0.48 13.80
CA ARG A 188 -13.49 -0.76 14.15
C ARG A 188 -12.37 -0.52 15.15
N VAL A 189 -11.57 0.53 14.96
CA VAL A 189 -10.50 0.90 15.91
C VAL A 189 -11.10 1.29 17.26
N LEU A 190 -12.20 2.06 17.26
CA LEU A 190 -12.99 2.41 18.45
C LEU A 190 -13.48 1.15 19.17
N LYS A 191 -14.09 0.21 18.43
CA LYS A 191 -14.57 -1.06 18.99
C LYS A 191 -13.44 -1.86 19.63
N THR A 192 -12.34 -2.09 18.91
CA THR A 192 -11.20 -2.87 19.43
C THR A 192 -10.60 -2.23 20.68
N SER A 193 -10.42 -0.91 20.68
CA SER A 193 -9.87 -0.18 21.84
C SER A 193 -10.81 -0.27 23.05
N VAL A 194 -12.11 -0.04 22.85
CA VAL A 194 -13.11 -0.13 23.92
C VAL A 194 -13.23 -1.54 24.47
N THR A 195 -13.23 -2.56 23.62
CA THR A 195 -13.21 -3.97 24.06
C THR A 195 -11.95 -4.27 24.87
N GLY A 196 -10.78 -3.80 24.43
CA GLY A 196 -9.52 -3.96 25.19
C GLY A 196 -9.59 -3.34 26.59
N PHE A 197 -10.13 -2.12 26.72
CA PHE A 197 -10.34 -1.49 28.04
C PHE A 197 -11.32 -2.27 28.92
N LEU A 198 -12.33 -2.90 28.32
CA LEU A 198 -13.27 -3.74 29.05
C LEU A 198 -12.60 -5.06 29.49
N GLU A 199 -11.81 -5.70 28.66
CA GLU A 199 -11.21 -7.01 28.98
C GLU A 199 -10.02 -6.91 29.94
N GLU A 200 -9.14 -5.93 29.75
CA GLU A 200 -7.86 -5.81 30.47
C GLU A 200 -7.91 -4.84 31.66
N GLY A 201 -8.99 -4.08 31.83
CA GLY A 201 -9.25 -3.26 33.02
C GLY A 201 -8.42 -1.97 33.12
N GLU A 202 -8.16 -1.52 34.36
CA GLU A 202 -7.56 -0.19 34.63
C GLU A 202 -6.11 -0.04 34.14
N VAL A 203 -5.33 -1.12 34.10
CA VAL A 203 -3.90 -1.08 33.71
C VAL A 203 -3.74 -0.70 32.24
N MET A 204 -4.61 -1.22 31.38
CA MET A 204 -4.65 -0.91 29.94
C MET A 204 -5.19 0.50 29.71
N MET A 205 -6.13 0.95 30.56
CA MET A 205 -6.69 2.29 30.52
C MET A 205 -5.59 3.34 30.71
N ASP A 206 -4.76 3.26 31.74
CA ASP A 206 -3.72 4.28 31.96
C ASP A 206 -2.68 4.36 30.82
N THR A 207 -2.36 3.22 30.22
CA THR A 207 -1.35 3.13 29.16
C THR A 207 -1.88 3.63 27.81
N ASN A 208 -3.08 3.20 27.41
CA ASN A 208 -3.58 3.40 26.05
C ASN A 208 -4.65 4.50 25.92
N LEU A 209 -5.24 4.97 27.03
CA LEU A 209 -6.18 6.09 27.04
C LEU A 209 -5.61 7.39 26.42
N PRO A 210 -4.33 7.78 26.60
CA PRO A 210 -3.78 8.97 25.94
C PRO A 210 -3.88 8.92 24.41
N GLU A 211 -3.45 7.82 23.80
CA GLU A 211 -3.49 7.65 22.34
C GLU A 211 -4.94 7.50 21.84
N PHE A 212 -5.76 6.75 22.57
CA PHE A 212 -7.19 6.64 22.29
C PHE A 212 -7.91 8.00 22.32
N ALA A 213 -7.66 8.82 23.35
CA ALA A 213 -8.26 10.14 23.46
C ALA A 213 -7.75 11.08 22.37
N LYS A 214 -6.46 11.01 21.98
CA LYS A 214 -5.95 11.77 20.83
C LYS A 214 -6.68 11.41 19.54
N MET A 215 -6.95 10.12 19.33
CA MET A 215 -7.71 9.62 18.18
C MET A 215 -9.15 10.13 18.18
N VAL A 216 -9.89 9.91 19.27
CA VAL A 216 -11.30 10.31 19.36
C VAL A 216 -11.45 11.84 19.26
N ASN A 217 -10.55 12.59 19.89
CA ASN A 217 -10.56 14.06 19.93
C ASN A 217 -9.88 14.70 18.72
N HIS A 218 -9.55 13.96 17.67
CA HIS A 218 -8.91 14.52 16.48
C HIS A 218 -9.87 15.40 15.67
N GLY A 219 -11.07 14.89 15.40
CA GLY A 219 -12.15 15.62 14.76
C GLY A 219 -13.30 15.87 15.74
N GLN A 220 -13.98 17.01 15.61
CA GLN A 220 -15.22 17.26 16.35
C GLN A 220 -16.30 16.22 16.02
N HIS A 221 -16.34 15.78 14.75
CA HIS A 221 -17.27 14.75 14.28
C HIS A 221 -16.94 13.35 14.84
N THR A 222 -15.65 12.97 14.92
CA THR A 222 -15.23 11.70 15.52
C THR A 222 -15.49 11.66 17.01
N TYR A 223 -15.26 12.78 17.70
CA TYR A 223 -15.61 12.93 19.12
C TYR A 223 -17.10 12.74 19.36
N LEU A 224 -17.93 13.48 18.60
CA LEU A 224 -19.38 13.39 18.72
C LEU A 224 -19.88 11.96 18.44
N TYR A 225 -19.38 11.34 17.37
CA TYR A 225 -19.72 9.96 17.03
C TYR A 225 -19.36 8.98 18.14
N ALA A 226 -18.13 9.04 18.68
CA ALA A 226 -17.68 8.17 19.75
C ALA A 226 -18.49 8.37 21.03
N GLN A 227 -18.75 9.62 21.44
CA GLN A 227 -19.54 9.91 22.64
C GLN A 227 -20.99 9.44 22.50
N CYS A 228 -21.62 9.65 21.35
CA CYS A 228 -22.97 9.14 21.08
C CYS A 228 -22.99 7.61 21.17
N LEU A 229 -22.03 6.93 20.56
CA LEU A 229 -21.97 5.47 20.55
C LEU A 229 -21.71 4.89 21.95
N LEU A 230 -20.78 5.47 22.71
CA LEU A 230 -20.52 5.09 24.10
C LEU A 230 -21.75 5.32 24.99
N ALA A 231 -22.45 6.45 24.81
CA ALA A 231 -23.66 6.77 25.57
C ALA A 231 -24.82 5.81 25.25
N SER A 232 -25.02 5.44 23.98
CA SER A 232 -26.02 4.45 23.58
C SER A 232 -25.73 3.08 24.18
N ILE A 233 -24.49 2.59 24.08
CA ILE A 233 -24.12 1.26 24.62
C ILE A 233 -24.18 1.25 26.15
N CYS A 234 -23.90 2.37 26.81
CA CYS A 234 -24.01 2.49 28.27
C CYS A 234 -25.43 2.22 28.78
N GLN A 235 -26.47 2.49 27.98
CA GLN A 235 -27.87 2.27 28.37
C GLN A 235 -28.25 0.77 28.35
N ASP A 236 -27.65 -0.01 27.45
CA ASP A 236 -28.04 -1.39 27.19
C ASP A 236 -27.13 -2.45 27.84
N SER A 237 -25.96 -2.06 28.37
CA SER A 237 -24.93 -3.00 28.82
C SER A 237 -24.79 -3.10 30.35
N LEU A 238 -24.68 -4.34 30.87
CA LEU A 238 -24.26 -4.64 32.25
C LEU A 238 -22.92 -4.00 32.64
N ARG A 239 -22.06 -3.69 31.65
CA ARG A 239 -20.76 -3.02 31.85
C ARG A 239 -20.81 -1.50 31.61
N GLY A 240 -22.01 -0.91 31.59
CA GLY A 240 -22.21 0.51 31.25
C GLY A 240 -21.42 1.50 32.12
N VAL A 241 -21.15 1.18 33.39
CA VAL A 241 -20.35 2.05 34.27
C VAL A 241 -18.91 2.23 33.77
N GLN A 242 -18.29 1.16 33.25
CA GLN A 242 -16.93 1.22 32.70
C GLN A 242 -16.90 2.04 31.40
N LEU A 243 -17.90 1.87 30.54
CA LEU A 243 -18.05 2.68 29.32
C LEU A 243 -18.30 4.16 29.61
N LYS A 244 -19.12 4.46 30.63
CA LYS A 244 -19.36 5.82 31.10
C LYS A 244 -18.08 6.48 31.61
N ARG A 245 -17.24 5.72 32.34
CA ARG A 245 -15.92 6.20 32.79
C ARG A 245 -15.00 6.50 31.59
N ILE A 246 -14.95 5.62 30.59
CA ILE A 246 -14.16 5.86 29.36
C ILE A 246 -14.63 7.15 28.68
N GLY A 247 -15.95 7.34 28.53
CA GLY A 247 -16.52 8.57 27.96
C GLY A 247 -16.14 9.84 28.74
N GLN A 248 -16.15 9.76 30.08
CA GLN A 248 -15.75 10.87 30.97
C GLN A 248 -14.25 11.20 30.86
N GLU A 249 -13.38 10.19 30.80
CA GLU A 249 -11.95 10.39 30.64
C GLU A 249 -11.59 11.01 29.27
N VAL A 250 -12.26 10.57 28.20
CA VAL A 250 -12.10 11.18 26.87
C VAL A 250 -12.57 12.64 26.90
N GLN A 251 -13.70 12.93 27.56
CA GLN A 251 -14.21 14.30 27.71
C GLN A 251 -13.25 15.18 28.52
N LYS A 252 -12.69 14.66 29.62
CA LYS A 252 -11.71 15.38 30.43
C LYS A 252 -10.50 15.77 29.58
N LYS A 253 -9.94 14.84 28.81
CA LYS A 253 -8.82 15.11 27.89
C LYS A 253 -9.18 16.03 26.71
N ALA A 254 -10.46 16.12 26.34
CA ALA A 254 -10.92 17.07 25.33
C ALA A 254 -10.96 18.51 25.88
N VAL A 255 -11.27 18.68 27.17
CA VAL A 255 -11.31 19.98 27.86
C VAL A 255 -9.91 20.48 28.25
N GLU A 256 -8.97 19.56 28.50
CA GLU A 256 -7.57 19.87 28.80
C GLU A 256 -6.74 20.28 27.56
N ARG A 257 -7.30 20.12 26.36
CA ARG A 257 -6.68 20.47 25.06
C ARG A 257 -6.94 21.92 24.68
#